data_AF-A0A946Y640-F1
#
_entry.id   AF-A0A946Y640-F1
#
_cell.length_a   1.000
_cell.length_b   1.000
_cell.length_c   1.000
_cell.angle_alpha   90.00
_cell.angle_beta   90.00
_cell.angle_gamma   90.00
#
_symmetry.space_group_name_H-M   'P 1'
#
loop_
_entity.id
_entity.type
_entity.pdbx_description
1 polymer ?
#
loop_
_entity_poly.entity_id
_entity_poly.type
_entity_poly.pdbx_seq_one_letter_code
_entity_poly.pdbx_strand_id
1 'polypeptide(L)'
;MIRTFIVGIVLGIAGVFVGLHYVPVVDQHRESSIVAVSLNGGNSETFYVKVPMDRIMIGAQGRTTALPPELMWPEDERFSDVRAELFKLRNSRDAVIGVASRIAADDPDLGAIVEWVLHLPARGSVFVRIPADTAGSQRVGDLAAGTREFATLVGDMSESWVPDTTGDDGVATGRIELLMNFVSTEFERDDDEEEAG
;
A
#
# COMPACT_ATOMS: atom_id res chain seq x y z
N MET A 1 52.52 26.81 -14.24
CA MET A 1 51.27 26.24 -14.79
C MET A 1 50.96 24.84 -14.26
N ILE A 2 51.86 23.86 -14.35
CA ILE A 2 51.58 22.48 -13.87
C ILE A 2 51.30 22.39 -12.36
N ARG A 3 52.01 23.15 -11.51
CA ARG A 3 51.80 23.13 -10.05
C ARG A 3 50.41 23.62 -9.63
N THR A 4 49.92 24.70 -10.25
CA THR A 4 48.58 25.25 -9.98
C THR A 4 47.48 24.32 -10.48
N PHE A 5 47.72 23.61 -11.58
CA PHE A 5 46.81 22.59 -12.10
C PHE A 5 46.69 21.39 -11.15
N ILE A 6 47.82 20.86 -10.65
CA ILE A 6 47.84 19.75 -9.68
C ILE A 6 47.13 20.14 -8.38
N VAL A 7 47.36 21.35 -7.87
CA VAL A 7 46.68 21.86 -6.67
C VAL A 7 45.16 21.92 -6.89
N GLY A 8 44.70 22.38 -8.05
CA GLY A 8 43.27 22.41 -8.40
C GLY A 8 42.64 21.01 -8.42
N ILE A 9 43.34 20.00 -8.97
CA ILE A 9 42.85 18.61 -8.96
C ILE A 9 42.74 18.07 -7.53
N VAL A 10 43.76 18.27 -6.71
CA VAL A 10 43.75 17.79 -5.32
C VAL A 10 42.63 18.47 -4.52
N LEU A 11 42.43 19.78 -4.71
CA LEU A 11 41.33 20.52 -4.10
C LEU A 11 39.95 20.00 -4.56
N GLY A 12 39.80 19.69 -5.85
CA GLY A 12 38.57 19.11 -6.40
C GLY A 12 38.27 17.74 -5.81
N ILE A 13 39.27 16.85 -5.76
CA ILE A 13 39.13 15.52 -5.16
C ILE A 13 38.79 15.62 -3.68
N ALA A 14 39.50 16.47 -2.92
CA ALA A 14 39.21 16.71 -1.52
C ALA A 14 37.78 17.25 -1.32
N GLY A 15 37.34 18.17 -2.19
CA GLY A 15 35.97 18.70 -2.19
C GLY A 15 34.92 17.62 -2.41
N VAL A 16 35.16 16.66 -3.31
CA VAL A 16 34.25 15.51 -3.53
C VAL A 16 34.18 14.61 -2.30
N PHE A 17 35.31 14.28 -1.67
CA PHE A 17 35.32 13.46 -0.45
C PHE A 17 34.63 14.14 0.73
N VAL A 18 34.83 15.45 0.90
CA VAL A 18 34.12 16.25 1.90
C VAL A 18 32.62 16.24 1.58
N GLY A 19 32.24 16.47 0.31
CA GLY A 19 30.85 16.38 -0.14
C GLY A 19 30.21 15.03 0.16
N LEU A 20 30.86 13.92 -0.15
CA LEU A 20 30.37 12.56 0.14
C LEU A 20 30.25 12.29 1.65
N HIS A 21 31.10 12.89 2.48
CA HIS A 21 31.00 12.75 3.93
C HIS A 21 29.79 13.50 4.52
N TYR A 22 29.45 14.65 3.93
CA TYR A 22 28.34 15.50 4.41
C TYR A 22 27.02 15.29 3.68
N VAL A 23 27.01 14.67 2.51
CA VAL A 23 25.79 14.24 1.81
C VAL A 23 25.46 12.83 2.29
N PRO A 24 24.46 12.65 3.17
CA PRO A 24 24.04 11.33 3.58
C PRO A 24 23.50 10.60 2.34
N VAL A 25 24.22 9.57 1.89
CA VAL A 25 23.64 8.58 0.98
C VAL A 25 22.55 7.90 1.79
N VAL A 26 21.29 8.22 1.49
CA VAL A 26 20.15 7.58 2.14
C VAL A 26 20.13 6.13 1.66
N ASP A 27 20.64 5.23 2.48
CA ASP A 27 20.42 3.80 2.32
C ASP A 27 18.94 3.54 2.66
N GLN A 28 18.10 3.55 1.62
CA GLN A 28 16.70 3.19 1.77
C GLN A 28 16.64 1.69 2.00
N HIS A 29 16.58 1.28 3.27
CA HIS A 29 16.39 -0.10 3.64
C HIS A 29 15.12 -0.63 2.94
N ARG A 30 15.32 -1.56 2.01
CA ARG A 30 14.24 -2.19 1.25
C ARG A 30 13.88 -3.51 1.91
N GLU A 31 12.69 -3.56 2.47
CA GLU A 31 12.10 -4.82 2.90
C GLU A 31 11.81 -5.71 1.69
N SER A 32 12.24 -6.97 1.78
CA SER A 32 11.99 -7.97 0.75
C SER A 32 10.49 -8.27 0.65
N SER A 33 9.94 -8.32 -0.56
CA SER A 33 8.58 -8.85 -0.78
C SER A 33 8.51 -10.32 -0.34
N ILE A 34 7.42 -10.70 0.30
CA ILE A 34 7.19 -12.06 0.80
C ILE A 34 6.02 -12.65 0.02
N VAL A 35 6.34 -13.21 -1.15
CA VAL A 35 5.38 -13.82 -2.05
C VAL A 35 5.30 -15.32 -1.77
N ALA A 36 4.08 -15.85 -1.71
CA ALA A 36 3.80 -17.27 -1.74
C ALA A 36 3.18 -17.65 -3.09
N VAL A 37 3.50 -18.84 -3.59
CA VAL A 37 2.90 -19.37 -4.82
C VAL A 37 1.52 -19.94 -4.47
N SER A 38 0.50 -19.45 -5.15
CA SER A 38 -0.86 -19.97 -5.05
C SER A 38 -1.00 -21.28 -5.82
N LEU A 39 -1.97 -22.11 -5.43
CA LEU A 39 -2.25 -23.42 -6.04
C LEU A 39 -2.58 -23.34 -7.54
N ASN A 40 -3.03 -22.17 -8.02
CA ASN A 40 -3.34 -21.92 -9.43
C ASN A 40 -2.14 -21.39 -10.24
N GLY A 41 -0.92 -21.41 -9.70
CA GLY A 41 0.28 -20.89 -10.37
C GLY A 41 0.41 -19.36 -10.31
N GLY A 42 -0.54 -18.66 -9.69
CA GLY A 42 -0.44 -17.24 -9.37
C GLY A 42 0.47 -16.96 -8.17
N ASN A 43 0.75 -15.68 -7.95
CA ASN A 43 1.46 -15.18 -6.78
C ASN A 43 0.45 -14.66 -5.77
N SER A 44 0.77 -14.81 -4.49
CA SER A 44 0.00 -14.25 -3.38
C SER A 44 0.92 -13.50 -2.44
N GLU A 45 0.47 -12.34 -1.96
CA GLU A 45 1.18 -11.55 -0.96
C GLU A 45 0.21 -11.09 0.14
N THR A 46 0.62 -11.24 1.40
CA THR A 46 -0.20 -10.89 2.56
C THR A 46 0.34 -9.63 3.23
N PHE A 47 -0.57 -8.69 3.44
CA PHE A 47 -0.32 -7.47 4.19
C PHE A 47 -1.32 -7.36 5.34
N TYR A 48 -1.01 -6.52 6.32
CA TYR A 48 -1.98 -6.18 7.35
C TYR A 48 -1.76 -4.80 7.94
N VAL A 49 -2.78 -4.36 8.68
CA VAL A 49 -2.81 -3.10 9.42
C VAL A 49 -3.28 -3.38 10.85
N LYS A 50 -2.51 -2.99 11.88
CA LYS A 50 -2.94 -3.10 13.28
C LYS A 50 -3.81 -1.90 13.65
N VAL A 51 -5.02 -2.12 14.13
CA VAL A 51 -5.93 -1.06 14.56
C VAL A 51 -6.00 -1.05 16.10
N PRO A 52 -5.80 0.10 16.77
CA PRO A 52 -5.64 1.44 16.20
C PRO A 52 -4.19 1.86 15.84
N MET A 53 -3.18 1.07 16.21
CA MET A 53 -1.76 1.50 16.22
C MET A 53 -1.19 2.00 14.89
N ASP A 54 -1.64 1.43 13.77
CA ASP A 54 -1.17 1.80 12.44
C ASP A 54 -2.07 2.85 11.77
N ARG A 55 -3.16 3.29 12.39
CA ARG A 55 -4.03 4.33 11.84
C ARG A 55 -3.34 5.70 11.97
N ILE A 56 -3.10 6.32 10.82
CA ILE A 56 -2.49 7.65 10.67
C ILE A 56 -3.58 8.72 10.66
N MET A 57 -4.66 8.48 9.92
CA MET A 57 -5.75 9.44 9.73
C MET A 57 -7.09 8.72 9.65
N ILE A 58 -8.15 9.36 10.14
CA ILE A 58 -9.54 9.01 9.85
C ILE A 58 -10.36 10.29 9.63
N GLY A 59 -10.97 10.35 8.45
CA GLY A 59 -11.91 11.39 8.06
C GLY A 59 -13.30 10.78 7.87
N ALA A 60 -14.26 11.20 8.69
CA ALA A 60 -15.66 10.84 8.56
C ALA A 60 -16.51 11.90 9.29
N GLN A 61 -17.71 12.19 8.78
CA GLN A 61 -18.63 13.11 9.44
C GLN A 61 -19.11 12.59 10.80
N GLY A 62 -19.49 13.51 11.70
CA GLY A 62 -20.07 13.17 13.00
C GLY A 62 -19.08 12.56 14.01
N ARG A 63 -17.78 12.52 13.71
CA ARG A 63 -16.77 12.04 14.67
C ARG A 63 -16.50 13.05 15.78
N THR A 64 -16.59 12.58 17.02
CA THR A 64 -16.25 13.35 18.23
C THR A 64 -14.74 13.45 18.49
N THR A 65 -13.93 12.63 17.83
CA THR A 65 -12.46 12.64 17.97
C THR A 65 -11.81 12.57 16.59
N ALA A 66 -11.20 13.67 16.17
CA ALA A 66 -10.39 13.76 14.95
C ALA A 66 -9.03 13.08 15.15
N LEU A 67 -8.54 12.41 14.10
CA LEU A 67 -7.18 11.88 14.03
C LEU A 67 -6.63 12.18 12.61
N PRO A 68 -5.55 12.97 12.48
CA PRO A 68 -4.85 13.73 13.53
C PRO A 68 -5.74 14.80 14.21
N PRO A 69 -5.33 15.34 15.38
CA PRO A 69 -6.01 16.47 16.00
C PRO A 69 -6.16 17.62 15.00
N GLU A 70 -7.26 18.37 15.11
CA GLU A 70 -7.56 19.53 14.26
C GLU A 70 -7.82 19.19 12.77
N LEU A 71 -7.84 17.91 12.38
CA LEU A 71 -8.31 17.52 11.06
C LEU A 71 -9.79 17.87 10.91
N MET A 72 -10.10 18.82 10.03
CA MET A 72 -11.46 19.18 9.66
C MET A 72 -11.91 18.32 8.48
N TRP A 73 -13.00 17.58 8.67
CA TRP A 73 -13.67 16.88 7.59
C TRP A 73 -14.76 17.80 6.99
N PRO A 74 -14.98 17.79 5.66
CA PRO A 74 -16.06 18.58 5.07
C PRO A 74 -17.41 18.21 5.68
N GLU A 75 -18.19 19.22 6.07
CA GLU A 75 -19.55 19.07 6.62
C GLU A 75 -20.64 18.98 5.54
N ASP A 76 -20.25 18.81 4.27
CA ASP A 76 -21.17 18.69 3.14
C ASP A 76 -21.90 17.35 3.16
N GLU A 77 -23.23 17.36 3.11
CA GLU A 77 -24.08 16.14 3.15
C GLU A 77 -23.67 15.09 2.12
N ARG A 78 -23.04 15.46 0.99
CA ARG A 78 -22.53 14.51 0.00
C ARG A 78 -21.42 13.58 0.53
N PHE A 79 -20.84 13.88 1.69
CA PHE A 79 -19.80 13.08 2.33
C PHE A 79 -20.27 12.47 3.67
N SER A 80 -21.57 12.47 3.97
CA SER A 80 -22.13 11.90 5.21
C SER A 80 -21.77 10.42 5.39
N ASP A 81 -21.82 9.68 4.28
CA ASP A 81 -21.61 8.24 4.25
C ASP A 81 -20.24 7.85 3.70
N VAL A 82 -19.32 8.83 3.65
CA VAL A 82 -17.92 8.62 3.22
C VAL A 82 -17.00 8.59 4.43
N ARG A 83 -16.20 7.54 4.50
CA ARG A 83 -15.13 7.35 5.47
C ARG A 83 -13.81 7.14 4.76
N ALA A 84 -12.88 8.06 4.95
CA ALA A 84 -11.51 7.93 4.51
C ALA A 84 -10.59 7.58 5.67
N GLU A 85 -9.70 6.64 5.46
CA GLU A 85 -8.70 6.21 6.42
C GLU A 85 -7.32 6.14 5.75
N LEU A 86 -6.29 6.43 6.54
CA LEU A 86 -4.89 6.25 6.14
C LEU A 86 -4.18 5.42 7.19
N PHE A 87 -3.40 4.45 6.74
CA PHE A 87 -2.74 3.47 7.59
C PHE A 87 -1.27 3.29 7.23
N LYS A 88 -0.47 2.88 8.21
CA LYS A 88 0.79 2.16 7.95
C LYS A 88 0.43 0.75 7.47
N LEU A 89 1.13 0.29 6.44
CA LEU A 89 0.96 -1.05 5.87
C LEU A 89 2.12 -1.95 6.31
N ARG A 90 1.81 -3.17 6.77
CA ARG A 90 2.82 -4.12 7.24
C ARG A 90 2.85 -5.40 6.41
N ASN A 91 4.01 -6.03 6.36
CA ASN A 91 4.16 -7.39 5.84
C ASN A 91 3.93 -8.44 6.94
N SER A 92 3.95 -9.72 6.57
CA SER A 92 3.83 -10.87 7.48
C SER A 92 4.92 -10.96 8.57
N ARG A 93 6.03 -10.23 8.45
CA ARG A 93 7.09 -10.12 9.47
C ARG A 93 6.92 -8.93 10.43
N ASP A 94 5.77 -8.24 10.39
CA ASP A 94 5.50 -7.05 11.21
C ASP A 94 6.38 -5.84 10.88
N ALA A 95 7.05 -5.84 9.73
CA ALA A 95 7.76 -4.67 9.23
C ALA A 95 6.79 -3.71 8.53
N VAL A 96 6.91 -2.41 8.78
CA VAL A 96 6.17 -1.39 8.03
C VAL A 96 6.81 -1.23 6.66
N ILE A 97 6.06 -1.55 5.62
CA ILE A 97 6.53 -1.61 4.23
C ILE A 97 5.90 -0.53 3.34
N GLY A 98 5.01 0.30 3.87
CA GLY A 98 4.32 1.31 3.08
C GLY A 98 3.18 1.99 3.82
N VAL A 99 2.30 2.61 3.04
CA VAL A 99 1.06 3.24 3.52
C VAL A 99 -0.11 2.74 2.70
N ALA A 100 -1.28 2.70 3.31
CA ALA A 100 -2.51 2.32 2.63
C ALA A 100 -3.61 3.34 2.93
N SER A 101 -4.28 3.80 1.88
CA SER A 101 -5.50 4.59 2.00
C SER A 101 -6.70 3.69 1.73
N ARG A 102 -7.72 3.80 2.58
CA ARG A 102 -8.99 3.10 2.45
C ARG A 102 -10.10 4.13 2.39
N ILE A 103 -10.94 4.08 1.37
CA ILE A 103 -12.16 4.88 1.30
C ILE A 103 -13.33 3.90 1.31
N ALA A 104 -14.25 4.07 2.24
CA ALA A 104 -15.52 3.38 2.23
C ALA A 104 -16.61 4.42 2.04
N ALA A 105 -17.44 4.24 1.02
CA ALA A 105 -18.59 5.08 0.75
C ALA A 105 -19.84 4.19 0.67
N ASP A 106 -20.97 4.68 1.16
CA ASP A 106 -22.28 4.14 0.83
C ASP A 106 -22.98 5.12 -0.12
N ASP A 107 -23.03 4.78 -1.40
CA ASP A 107 -23.64 5.63 -2.43
C ASP A 107 -25.04 5.09 -2.80
N PRO A 108 -26.09 5.93 -2.80
CA PRO A 108 -27.45 5.48 -3.12
C PRO A 108 -27.62 4.89 -4.53
N ASP A 109 -26.81 5.32 -5.50
CA ASP A 109 -26.90 4.94 -6.91
C ASP A 109 -25.87 3.86 -7.28
N LEU A 110 -24.69 3.89 -6.66
CA LEU A 110 -23.58 2.96 -6.93
C LEU A 110 -23.48 1.81 -5.91
N GLY A 111 -24.30 1.87 -4.84
CA GLY A 111 -24.20 1.00 -3.68
C GLY A 111 -22.98 1.32 -2.83
N ALA A 112 -22.79 0.56 -1.75
CA ALA A 112 -21.58 0.70 -0.97
C ALA A 112 -20.34 0.19 -1.75
N ILE A 113 -19.24 0.91 -1.62
CA ILE A 113 -17.96 0.61 -2.26
C ILE A 113 -16.85 0.80 -1.24
N VAL A 114 -15.87 -0.10 -1.25
CA VAL A 114 -14.62 0.05 -0.53
C VAL A 114 -13.47 0.09 -1.53
N GLU A 115 -12.69 1.15 -1.48
CA GLU A 115 -11.51 1.33 -2.33
C GLU A 115 -10.25 1.32 -1.47
N TRP A 116 -9.20 0.67 -1.97
CA TRP A 116 -7.88 0.67 -1.38
C TRP A 116 -6.85 1.20 -2.35
N VAL A 117 -5.97 2.07 -1.84
CA VAL A 117 -4.72 2.42 -2.50
C VAL A 117 -3.59 1.98 -1.59
N LEU A 118 -2.78 1.04 -2.05
CA LEU A 118 -1.58 0.58 -1.35
C LEU A 118 -0.38 1.25 -2.00
N HIS A 119 0.46 1.92 -1.23
CA HIS A 119 1.71 2.49 -1.71
C HIS A 119 2.90 1.82 -1.01
N LEU A 120 3.70 1.13 -1.81
CA LEU A 120 4.88 0.38 -1.40
C LEU A 120 6.12 1.09 -1.97
N PRO A 121 6.92 1.78 -1.13
CA PRO A 121 8.14 2.44 -1.57
C PRO A 121 9.02 1.49 -2.39
N ALA A 122 9.64 2.05 -3.44
CA ALA A 122 10.40 1.33 -4.48
C ALA A 122 9.61 0.33 -5.35
N ARG A 123 8.51 -0.26 -4.88
CA ARG A 123 7.74 -1.28 -5.64
C ARG A 123 6.63 -0.70 -6.50
N GLY A 124 6.00 0.39 -6.05
CA GLY A 124 4.91 1.06 -6.75
C GLY A 124 3.64 1.19 -5.91
N SER A 125 2.52 1.35 -6.58
CA SER A 125 1.20 1.47 -5.97
C SER A 125 0.20 0.55 -6.65
N VAL A 126 -0.77 0.06 -5.87
CA VAL A 126 -1.91 -0.74 -6.32
C VAL A 126 -3.20 -0.03 -5.93
N PHE A 127 -4.16 -0.03 -6.83
CA PHE A 127 -5.54 0.41 -6.59
C PHE A 127 -6.47 -0.79 -6.72
N VAL A 128 -7.29 -1.02 -5.68
CA VAL A 128 -8.25 -2.11 -5.60
C VAL A 128 -9.63 -1.54 -5.35
N ARG A 129 -10.63 -2.05 -6.07
CA ARG A 129 -12.04 -1.76 -5.82
C ARG A 129 -12.75 -3.00 -5.33
N ILE A 130 -13.32 -2.90 -4.13
CA ILE A 130 -14.08 -3.94 -3.45
C ILE A 130 -15.57 -3.54 -3.44
N PRO A 131 -16.47 -4.31 -4.09
CA PRO A 131 -17.91 -4.09 -3.98
C PRO A 131 -18.38 -4.35 -2.55
N ALA A 132 -19.32 -3.56 -2.02
CA ALA A 132 -19.72 -3.72 -0.62
C ALA A 132 -20.58 -4.95 -0.32
N ASP A 133 -21.21 -5.54 -1.33
CA ASP A 133 -22.04 -6.72 -1.13
C ASP A 133 -21.16 -7.98 -1.10
N THR A 134 -20.41 -8.13 -0.01
CA THR A 134 -19.84 -9.43 0.35
C THR A 134 -20.50 -9.88 1.65
N ALA A 135 -21.51 -10.73 1.51
CA ALA A 135 -22.13 -11.45 2.61
C ALA A 135 -21.12 -12.46 3.20
N GLY A 136 -20.16 -11.98 3.99
CA GLY A 136 -19.09 -12.80 4.57
C GLY A 136 -18.15 -12.00 5.47
N SER A 137 -17.31 -12.69 6.24
CA SER A 137 -16.24 -12.10 7.07
C SER A 137 -15.06 -11.56 6.25
N GLN A 138 -15.09 -11.75 4.93
CA GLN A 138 -14.07 -11.39 3.98
C GLN A 138 -14.75 -10.72 2.78
N ARG A 139 -14.21 -9.58 2.36
CA ARG A 139 -14.61 -8.88 1.13
C ARG A 139 -13.54 -9.09 0.09
N VAL A 140 -13.91 -9.25 -1.18
CA VAL A 140 -12.96 -9.47 -2.28
C VAL A 140 -13.23 -8.46 -3.37
N GLY A 141 -12.18 -7.87 -3.94
CA GLY A 141 -12.28 -6.93 -5.04
C GLY A 141 -11.12 -7.04 -6.01
N ASP A 142 -11.29 -6.44 -7.18
CA ASP A 142 -10.35 -6.58 -8.28
C ASP A 142 -9.20 -5.57 -8.17
N LEU A 143 -8.00 -5.98 -8.59
CA LEU A 143 -6.89 -5.09 -8.85
C LEU A 143 -7.25 -4.26 -10.09
N ALA A 144 -7.71 -3.04 -9.87
CA ALA A 144 -8.19 -2.16 -10.91
C ALA A 144 -7.06 -1.40 -11.62
N ALA A 145 -5.97 -1.09 -10.91
CA ALA A 145 -4.78 -0.48 -11.51
C ALA A 145 -3.53 -0.73 -10.67
N GLY A 146 -2.36 -0.65 -11.32
CA GLY A 146 -1.07 -0.73 -10.66
C GLY A 146 0.00 0.12 -11.35
N THR A 147 1.13 0.30 -10.67
CA THR A 147 2.29 1.02 -11.20
C THR A 147 3.57 0.24 -10.89
N ARG A 148 4.62 0.44 -11.70
CA ARG A 148 5.93 -0.24 -11.56
C ARG A 148 5.77 -1.76 -11.54
N GLU A 149 6.12 -2.44 -10.44
CA GLU A 149 6.01 -3.90 -10.30
C GLU A 149 4.57 -4.39 -10.49
N PHE A 150 3.58 -3.51 -10.28
CA PHE A 150 2.16 -3.83 -10.39
C PHE A 150 1.52 -3.39 -11.71
N ALA A 151 2.27 -2.79 -12.64
CA ALA A 151 1.70 -2.18 -13.84
C ALA A 151 1.08 -3.21 -14.81
N THR A 152 1.60 -4.43 -14.82
CA THR A 152 1.20 -5.53 -15.71
C THR A 152 0.55 -6.69 -14.96
N LEU A 153 0.15 -6.46 -13.71
CA LEU A 153 -0.46 -7.48 -12.87
C LEU A 153 -1.98 -7.39 -12.93
N VAL A 154 -2.61 -8.55 -13.01
CA VAL A 154 -4.06 -8.72 -12.88
C VAL A 154 -4.32 -9.68 -11.72
N GLY A 155 -5.40 -9.45 -10.99
CA GLY A 155 -5.77 -10.30 -9.87
C GLY A 155 -6.80 -9.67 -8.95
N ASP A 156 -6.87 -10.17 -7.73
CA ASP A 156 -7.81 -9.75 -6.69
C ASP A 156 -7.10 -9.43 -5.38
N MET A 157 -7.76 -8.66 -4.53
CA MET A 157 -7.37 -8.49 -3.14
C MET A 157 -8.59 -8.67 -2.24
N SER A 158 -8.38 -9.42 -1.17
CA SER A 158 -9.37 -9.63 -0.14
C SER A 158 -9.04 -8.90 1.15
N GLU A 159 -10.06 -8.30 1.77
CA GLU A 159 -10.04 -7.63 3.07
C GLU A 159 -10.76 -8.50 4.10
N SER A 160 -10.13 -8.79 5.23
CA SER A 160 -10.77 -9.44 6.38
C SER A 160 -10.41 -8.77 7.70
N TRP A 161 -11.35 -8.75 8.65
CA TRP A 161 -11.11 -8.28 10.01
C TRP A 161 -10.76 -9.44 10.93
N VAL A 162 -9.62 -9.34 11.61
CA VAL A 162 -9.17 -10.31 12.61
C VAL A 162 -9.15 -9.63 13.98
N PRO A 163 -10.08 -9.96 14.90
CA PRO A 163 -10.09 -9.37 16.23
C PRO A 163 -8.89 -9.84 17.05
N ASP A 164 -8.32 -8.93 17.84
CA ASP A 164 -7.32 -9.29 18.84
C ASP A 164 -8.04 -9.84 20.08
N THR A 165 -7.82 -11.11 20.41
CA THR A 165 -8.48 -11.79 21.53
C THR A 165 -7.85 -11.48 22.89
N THR A 166 -6.83 -10.62 22.93
CA THR A 166 -6.03 -10.37 24.13
C THR A 166 -6.25 -9.02 24.83
N GLY A 167 -7.15 -8.15 24.32
CA GLY A 167 -7.42 -6.83 24.89
C GLY A 167 -8.68 -6.77 25.76
N ASP A 168 -8.54 -6.40 27.05
CA ASP A 168 -9.61 -6.31 28.07
C ASP A 168 -10.21 -4.88 28.22
N ASP A 169 -9.84 -3.94 27.34
CA ASP A 169 -10.09 -2.50 27.59
C ASP A 169 -11.22 -1.86 26.77
N GLY A 170 -12.13 -2.65 26.19
CA GLY A 170 -13.34 -2.13 25.53
C GLY A 170 -13.12 -1.30 24.25
N VAL A 171 -11.87 -1.13 23.81
CA VAL A 171 -11.52 -0.61 22.48
C VAL A 171 -11.38 -1.79 21.54
N ALA A 172 -12.06 -1.76 20.39
CA ALA A 172 -11.93 -2.80 19.37
C ALA A 172 -10.50 -2.83 18.81
N THR A 173 -9.67 -3.70 19.38
CA THR A 173 -8.32 -4.00 18.93
C THR A 173 -8.35 -5.17 17.97
N GLY A 174 -7.54 -5.09 16.92
CA GLY A 174 -7.49 -6.13 15.91
C GLY A 174 -6.59 -5.72 14.76
N ARG A 175 -6.69 -6.48 13.66
CA ARG A 175 -6.00 -6.14 12.43
C ARG A 175 -6.91 -6.35 11.22
N ILE A 176 -6.71 -5.51 10.23
CA ILE A 176 -7.25 -5.74 8.89
C ILE A 176 -6.18 -6.53 8.14
N GLU A 177 -6.52 -7.72 7.67
CA GLU A 177 -5.66 -8.51 6.79
C GLU A 177 -6.06 -8.25 5.33
N LEU A 178 -5.04 -8.06 4.49
CA LEU A 178 -5.16 -7.84 3.06
C LEU A 178 -4.39 -8.96 2.35
N LEU A 179 -5.11 -9.85 1.68
CA LEU A 179 -4.49 -10.91 0.88
C LEU A 179 -4.67 -10.56 -0.59
N MET A 180 -3.56 -10.31 -1.28
CA MET A 180 -3.52 -9.98 -2.70
C MET A 180 -3.09 -11.21 -3.49
N ASN A 181 -3.87 -11.60 -4.49
CA ASN A 181 -3.55 -12.65 -5.45
C ASN A 181 -3.36 -12.01 -6.82
N PHE A 182 -2.31 -12.39 -7.54
CA PHE A 182 -2.01 -11.77 -8.82
C PHE A 182 -1.19 -12.67 -9.75
N VAL A 183 -1.31 -12.41 -11.05
CA VAL A 183 -0.53 -13.00 -12.12
C VAL A 183 -0.04 -11.90 -13.07
N SER A 184 1.10 -12.12 -13.71
CA SER A 184 1.60 -11.20 -14.74
C SER A 184 0.93 -11.50 -16.08
N THR A 185 0.42 -10.47 -16.75
CA THR A 185 -0.16 -10.59 -18.09
C THR A 185 0.88 -10.79 -19.19
N GLU A 186 2.17 -10.69 -18.88
CA GLU A 186 3.25 -10.85 -19.87
C GLU A 186 3.53 -12.33 -20.23
N PHE A 187 3.02 -13.29 -19.45
CA PHE A 187 3.21 -14.72 -19.71
C PHE A 187 2.16 -15.33 -20.66
N GLU A 188 1.17 -14.55 -21.10
CA GLU A 188 0.04 -15.05 -21.91
C GLU A 188 0.32 -14.99 -23.43
N ARG A 189 1.58 -14.90 -23.87
CA ARG A 189 1.95 -14.56 -25.27
C ARG A 189 2.84 -15.56 -26.02
N ASP A 190 2.92 -16.83 -25.60
CA ASP A 190 3.74 -17.84 -26.32
C ASP A 190 2.95 -19.00 -26.95
N ASP A 191 1.63 -19.14 -26.72
CA ASP A 191 0.88 -20.32 -27.18
C ASP A 191 0.17 -20.16 -28.54
N ASP A 192 0.13 -18.94 -29.12
CA ASP A 192 -0.62 -18.67 -30.36
C ASP A 192 0.23 -18.74 -31.67
N GLU A 193 1.55 -18.97 -31.59
CA GLU A 193 2.42 -19.01 -32.79
C GLU A 193 2.79 -20.42 -33.30
N GLU A 194 2.34 -21.50 -32.64
CA GLU A 194 2.71 -22.88 -33.03
C GLU A 194 1.71 -23.63 -33.94
N GLU A 195 0.56 -23.06 -34.30
CA GLU A 195 -0.41 -23.70 -35.23
C GLU A 195 -0.36 -23.21 -36.70
N ALA A 196 0.72 -22.55 -37.12
CA ALA A 196 0.94 -22.19 -38.52
C ALA A 196 2.25 -22.78 -39.08
N GLY A 197 2.37 -24.12 -39.04
CA GLY A 197 3.44 -24.90 -39.67
C GLY A 197 2.91 -25.90 -40.69
#